data_AF-A0A2V6HJI3-F1
#
_entry.id   AF-A0A2V6HJI3-F1
#
_cell.length_a   1.000
_cell.length_b   1.000
_cell.length_c   1.000
_cell.angle_alpha   90.00
_cell.angle_beta   90.00
_cell.angle_gamma   90.00
#
_symmetry.space_group_name_H-M   'P 1'
#
loop_
_entity.id
_entity.type
_entity.pdbx_description
1 polymer ?
#
loop_
_entity_poly.entity_id
_entity_poly.type
_entity_poly.pdbx_seq_one_letter_code
_entity_poly.pdbx_strand_id
1 'polypeptide(L)' 'MLNWTNSVLFLHNLHEQPREILVDPGVSSKQGKLLVNLLAENHSRANKSGKHRIMLEGYGYRWYRIGGLD' A
#
# COMPACT_ATOMS: atom_id res chain seq x y z
N MET A 1 16.62 -14.53 3.24
CA MET A 1 15.47 -13.81 2.69
C MET A 1 14.96 -12.86 3.75
N LEU A 2 14.88 -11.56 3.47
CA LEU A 2 14.33 -10.57 4.40
C LEU A 2 12.86 -10.92 4.71
N ASN A 3 12.52 -10.95 6.00
CA ASN A 3 11.17 -11.21 6.47
C ASN A 3 10.39 -9.90 6.55
N TRP A 4 9.46 -9.67 5.63
CA TRP A 4 8.68 -8.43 5.50
C TRP A 4 7.40 -8.41 6.35
N THR A 5 7.21 -9.38 7.26
CA THR A 5 5.96 -9.56 8.03
C THR A 5 5.56 -8.35 8.87
N ASN A 6 6.50 -7.47 9.22
CA ASN A 6 6.27 -6.29 10.05
C ASN A 6 6.54 -4.96 9.33
N SER A 7 6.64 -4.94 8.01
CA SER A 7 6.90 -3.71 7.27
C SER A 7 5.61 -2.90 7.06
N VAL A 8 5.71 -1.59 7.29
CA VAL A 8 4.61 -0.62 7.11
C VAL A 8 4.98 0.40 6.05
N LEU A 9 4.07 0.64 5.12
CA LEU A 9 4.15 1.67 4.08
C LEU A 9 3.30 2.88 4.48
N PHE A 10 3.93 4.03 4.58
CA PHE A 10 3.29 5.32 4.87
C PHE A 10 3.21 6.16 3.59
N LEU A 11 2.01 6.51 3.17
CA LEU A 11 1.78 7.36 2.00
C LEU A 11 1.08 8.64 2.45
N HIS A 12 1.69 9.78 2.13
CA HIS A 12 1.14 11.10 2.39
C HIS A 12 1.10 11.90 1.10
N ASN A 13 -0.07 12.42 0.76
CA ASN A 13 -0.18 13.49 -0.22
C ASN A 13 0.02 14.82 0.54
N LEU A 14 1.12 15.52 0.29
CA LEU A 14 1.37 16.83 0.91
C LEU A 14 0.87 18.00 0.03
N HIS A 15 0.03 17.69 -0.96
CA HIS A 15 -0.53 18.62 -1.91
C HIS A 15 -2.06 18.71 -1.73
N GLU A 16 -2.63 19.89 -1.98
CA GLU A 16 -4.07 20.15 -1.82
C GLU A 16 -4.94 19.36 -2.82
N GLN A 17 -4.41 19.08 -4.01
CA GLN A 17 -5.12 18.32 -5.04
C GLN A 17 -4.95 16.80 -4.83
N PRO A 18 -5.96 15.98 -5.14
CA PRO A 18 -5.86 14.53 -5.11
C PRO A 18 -4.72 13.99 -5.99
N ARG A 19 -4.10 12.89 -5.56
CA ARG A 19 -3.02 12.21 -6.29
C ARG A 19 -3.32 10.73 -6.39
N GLU A 20 -3.31 10.23 -7.61
CA GLU A 20 -3.28 8.80 -7.86
C GLU A 20 -1.84 8.35 -8.12
N ILE A 21 -1.42 7.28 -7.45
CA ILE A 21 -0.08 6.73 -7.60
C ILE A 21 -0.12 5.22 -7.85
N LEU A 22 0.92 4.75 -8.52
CA LEU A 22 1.24 3.34 -8.62
C LEU A 22 2.40 3.02 -7.67
N VAL A 23 2.17 2.08 -6.76
CA VAL A 23 3.16 1.67 -5.77
C VAL A 23 3.59 0.23 -6.05
N ASP A 24 4.91 0.04 -6.14
CA ASP A 24 5.55 -1.26 -6.05
C ASP A 24 6.14 -1.40 -4.64
N PRO A 25 5.65 -2.32 -3.78
CA PRO A 25 6.17 -2.47 -2.43
C PRO A 25 7.55 -3.14 -2.39
N GLY A 26 8.13 -3.57 -3.52
CA GLY A 26 9.45 -4.21 -3.58
C GLY A 26 9.46 -5.64 -3.04
N VAL A 27 8.29 -6.24 -2.80
CA VAL A 27 8.14 -7.59 -2.28
C VAL A 27 7.61 -8.50 -3.37
N SER A 28 8.48 -9.33 -3.94
CA SER A 28 8.19 -10.23 -5.06
C SER A 28 7.36 -11.47 -4.68
N SER A 29 7.11 -11.69 -3.38
CA SER A 29 6.32 -12.82 -2.87
C SER A 29 4.80 -12.53 -2.92
N LYS A 30 3.97 -13.54 -2.60
CA LYS A 30 2.51 -13.35 -2.45
C LYS A 30 2.16 -12.28 -1.41
N GLN A 31 3.03 -12.01 -0.45
CA GLN A 31 2.83 -10.98 0.59
C GLN A 31 2.76 -9.58 -0.03
N GLY A 32 3.51 -9.31 -1.10
CA GLY A 32 3.46 -8.03 -1.82
C GLY A 32 2.17 -7.81 -2.61
N LYS A 33 1.26 -8.79 -2.70
CA LYS A 33 -0.01 -8.65 -3.44
C LYS A 33 -1.13 -8.02 -2.62
N LEU A 34 -0.96 -7.92 -1.30
CA LEU A 34 -1.94 -7.36 -0.38
C LEU A 34 -1.28 -6.30 0.49
N LEU A 35 -1.86 -5.11 0.48
CA LEU A 35 -1.57 -4.05 1.43
C LEU A 35 -2.79 -3.91 2.35
N VAL A 36 -2.64 -4.35 3.60
CA VAL A 36 -3.69 -4.26 4.61
C VAL A 36 -3.70 -2.84 5.15
N ASN A 37 -4.79 -2.13 4.93
CA ASN A 37 -4.97 -0.77 5.42
C ASN A 37 -5.15 -0.81 6.95
N LEU A 38 -4.36 0.01 7.65
CA LEU A 38 -4.35 0.05 9.11
C LEU A 38 -5.36 1.04 9.70
N LEU A 39 -5.91 1.93 8.88
CA LEU A 39 -6.76 3.04 9.31
C LEU A 39 -8.19 2.95 8.77
N ALA A 40 -8.45 2.05 7.82
CA ALA A 40 -9.75 1.83 7.22
C ALA A 40 -9.88 0.39 6.73
N GLU A 41 -11.12 -0.05 6.49
CA GLU A 41 -11.41 -1.42 6.02
C GLU A 41 -11.00 -1.65 4.56
N ASN A 42 -10.73 -0.59 3.79
CA ASN A 42 -10.39 -0.72 2.39
C ASN A 42 -8.90 -1.06 2.18
N HIS A 43 -8.62 -2.35 2.02
CA HIS A 43 -7.30 -2.90 1.70
C HIS A 43 -6.99 -2.78 0.21
N SER A 44 -5.71 -2.64 -0.16
CA SER A 44 -5.30 -2.57 -1.56
C SER A 44 -4.79 -3.93 -2.06
N ARG A 45 -5.26 -4.34 -3.24
CA ARG A 45 -4.78 -5.54 -3.93
C ARG A 45 -3.98 -5.13 -5.17
N ALA A 46 -2.85 -5.79 -5.37
CA ALA A 46 -2.00 -5.54 -6.52
C ALA A 46 -2.70 -5.92 -7.83
N ASN A 47 -2.41 -5.18 -8.89
CA ASN A 47 -2.80 -5.52 -10.25
C ASN A 47 -1.98 -6.71 -10.80
N LYS A 48 -2.20 -7.07 -12.07
CA LYS A 48 -1.48 -8.16 -12.75
C LYS A 48 0.04 -7.97 -12.82
N SER A 49 0.53 -6.72 -12.76
CA SER A 49 1.96 -6.40 -12.74
C SER A 49 2.55 -6.31 -11.32
N GLY A 50 1.79 -6.68 -10.28
CA GLY A 50 2.26 -6.63 -8.90
C GLY A 50 2.23 -5.24 -8.26
N LYS A 51 1.63 -4.24 -8.91
CA LYS A 51 1.58 -2.85 -8.41
C LYS A 51 0.22 -2.49 -7.84
N HIS A 52 0.21 -1.66 -6.81
CA HIS A 52 -0.99 -1.14 -6.18
C HIS A 52 -1.35 0.23 -6.77
N ARG A 53 -2.61 0.40 -7.17
CA ARG A 53 -3.15 1.70 -7.57
C ARG A 53 -3.87 2.31 -6.38
N ILE A 54 -3.43 3.49 -5.95
CA ILE A 54 -3.90 4.11 -4.71
C ILE A 54 -4.26 5.56 -5.00
N MET A 55 -5.49 5.93 -4.66
CA MET A 55 -5.95 7.31 -4.65
C MET A 55 -5.72 7.88 -3.24
N LEU A 56 -5.08 9.04 -3.17
CA LEU A 56 -5.00 9.88 -2.00
C LEU A 56 -5.78 11.16 -2.27
N GLU A 57 -6.71 11.49 -1.38
CA GLU A 57 -7.40 12.78 -1.40
C GLU A 57 -6.40 13.94 -1.21
N GLY A 58 -6.86 15.17 -1.41
CA GLY A 58 -6.09 16.36 -1.05
C GLY A 58 -5.67 16.31 0.41
N TYR A 59 -4.37 16.47 0.69
CA TYR A 59 -3.77 16.27 2.02
C TYR A 59 -4.05 14.90 2.67
N GLY A 60 -4.56 13.94 1.90
CA GLY A 60 -4.91 12.61 2.37
C GLY A 60 -3.70 11.73 2.62
N TYR A 61 -3.89 10.70 3.43
CA TYR A 61 -2.86 9.72 3.75
C TYR A 61 -3.43 8.31 3.88
N ARG A 62 -2.57 7.31 3.68
CA ARG A 62 -2.89 5.90 3.83
C ARG A 62 -1.69 5.16 4.41
N TRP A 63 -1.94 4.32 5.40
CA TRP A 63 -0.92 3.50 6.03
C TRP A 63 -1.28 2.03 5.82
N TYR A 64 -0.33 1.26 5.31
CA TYR A 64 -0.53 -0.13 4.98
C TYR A 64 0.51 -1.01 5.66
N ARG A 65 0.07 -2.15 6.21
CA ARG A 65 0.97 -3.28 6.45
C ARG A 65 1.13 -4.07 5.16
N ILE A 66 2.36 -4.47 4.84
CA ILE A 66 2.63 -5.32 3.69
C ILE A 66 2.31 -6.78 4.05
N GLY A 67 1.45 -7.43 3.26
CA GLY A 67 0.99 -8.81 3.47
C GLY A 67 -0.20 -8.97 4.43
N GLY A 68 -0.64 -10.22 4.63
CA GLY A 68 -1.61 -10.64 5.65
C GLY A 68 -0.90 -10.98 6.98
N LEU A 69 -1.64 -11.07 8.08
CA LEU A 69 -1.18 -11.88 9.22
C LEU A 69 -1.53 -13.30 8.79
N ASP A 70 -0.51 -14.08 8.42
CA ASP A 70 -0.68 -15.52 8.15
C ASP A 70 -1.02 -16.24 9.47
#